data_AF-A0A257LKJ5-F1
#
_entry.id   AF-A0A257LKJ5-F1
#
_cell.length_a   1.000
_cell.length_b   1.000
_cell.length_c   1.000
_cell.angle_alpha   90.00
_cell.angle_beta   90.00
_cell.angle_gamma   90.00
#
_symmetry.space_group_name_H-M   'P 1'
#
loop_
_entity.id
_entity.type
_entity.pdbx_description
1 polymer ?
#
loop_
_entity_poly.entity_id
_entity_poly.type
_entity_poly.pdbx_seq_one_letter_code
_entity_poly.pdbx_strand_id
1 'polypeptide(L)'
;MGPFISRQLIQRLVISNPSPAYVGRVAAVFNNNGSGVRGDLAAVVRAILLDTEARNANSLNSYGKLREPVLRVTHWMRATGATSTSGEFKMAWELTNQGQQPLYAPSVFGYYRPGYVPPTSSFAAGGLTAPELQIVNETSTADWVNMAQSMAGDGLGWTGSARDVVPNLATQKALAAAGNITGLVDNLNLLMFAGRMSTDLRQAER
;
A
#
# COMPACT_ATOMS: atom_id res chain seq x y z
N MET A 1 11.25 -13.64 -20.91
CA MET A 1 10.36 -14.14 -19.84
C MET A 1 10.86 -13.77 -18.45
N GLY A 2 12.06 -14.20 -18.01
CA GLY A 2 12.60 -13.90 -16.66
C GLY A 2 12.57 -12.41 -16.28
N PRO A 3 13.21 -11.50 -17.04
CA PRO A 3 13.19 -10.07 -16.72
C PRO A 3 11.79 -9.44 -16.66
N PHE A 4 10.88 -9.91 -17.53
CA PHE A 4 9.50 -9.42 -17.55
C PHE A 4 8.76 -9.77 -16.25
N ILE A 5 8.74 -11.05 -15.85
CA ILE A 5 8.03 -11.47 -14.63
C ILE A 5 8.72 -10.92 -13.38
N SER A 6 10.05 -10.86 -13.35
CA SER A 6 10.80 -10.29 -12.22
C SER A 6 10.44 -8.82 -12.00
N ARG A 7 10.37 -8.01 -13.06
CA ARG A 7 9.94 -6.61 -12.95
C ARG A 7 8.52 -6.51 -12.37
N GLN A 8 7.57 -7.33 -12.84
CA GLN A 8 6.20 -7.32 -12.31
C GLN A 8 6.16 -7.65 -10.82
N LEU A 9 6.85 -8.70 -10.40
CA LEU A 9 6.86 -9.14 -9.00
C LEU A 9 7.48 -8.08 -8.10
N ILE A 10 8.59 -7.45 -8.53
CA ILE A 10 9.23 -6.37 -7.79
C ILE A 10 8.27 -5.17 -7.64
N GLN A 11 7.57 -4.78 -8.72
CA GLN A 11 6.61 -3.68 -8.69
C GLN A 11 5.41 -3.98 -7.79
N ARG A 12 4.96 -5.24 -7.71
CA ARG A 12 3.88 -5.61 -6.80
C ARG A 12 4.34 -5.63 -5.34
N LEU A 13 5.58 -6.05 -5.06
CA LEU A 13 6.04 -6.29 -3.70
C LEU A 13 6.79 -5.13 -3.04
N VAL A 14 7.56 -4.32 -3.80
CA VAL A 14 8.55 -3.42 -3.19
C VAL A 14 8.55 -2.00 -3.77
N ILE A 15 8.83 -1.82 -5.07
CA ILE A 15 9.18 -0.51 -5.66
C ILE A 15 8.54 -0.36 -7.04
N SER A 16 7.92 0.79 -7.33
CA SER A 16 7.25 1.04 -8.62
C SER A 16 8.22 1.11 -9.81
N ASN A 17 9.45 1.61 -9.58
CA ASN A 17 10.48 1.80 -10.60
C ASN A 17 11.81 1.11 -10.23
N PRO A 18 11.91 -0.23 -10.35
CA PRO A 18 13.15 -0.94 -10.03
C PRO A 18 14.23 -0.71 -11.08
N SER A 19 15.49 -0.67 -10.64
CA SER A 19 16.63 -0.55 -11.57
C SER A 19 16.75 -1.78 -12.49
N PRO A 20 17.30 -1.63 -13.71
CA PRO A 20 17.59 -2.76 -14.58
C PRO A 20 18.50 -3.81 -13.93
N ALA A 21 19.42 -3.38 -13.06
CA ALA A 21 20.32 -4.27 -12.34
C ALA A 21 19.57 -5.14 -11.33
N TYR A 22 18.62 -4.56 -10.59
CA TYR A 22 17.78 -5.31 -9.66
C TYR A 22 16.89 -6.32 -10.39
N VAL A 23 16.24 -5.90 -11.48
CA VAL A 23 15.48 -6.82 -12.34
C VAL A 23 16.37 -7.96 -12.86
N GLY A 24 17.61 -7.67 -13.26
CA GLY A 24 18.58 -8.66 -13.72
C GLY A 24 18.94 -9.71 -12.65
N ARG A 25 19.20 -9.28 -11.41
CA ARG A 25 19.51 -10.19 -10.29
C ARG A 25 18.35 -11.14 -9.99
N VAL A 26 17.13 -10.61 -9.91
CA VAL A 26 15.93 -11.43 -9.66
C VAL A 26 15.63 -12.35 -10.85
N ALA A 27 15.85 -11.89 -12.07
CA ALA A 27 15.67 -12.72 -13.27
C ALA A 27 16.66 -13.90 -13.34
N ALA A 28 17.90 -13.71 -12.86
CA ALA A 28 18.85 -14.80 -12.74
C ALA A 28 18.34 -15.89 -11.78
N VAL A 29 17.82 -15.50 -10.61
CA VAL A 29 17.21 -16.43 -9.63
C VAL A 29 15.97 -17.10 -10.21
N PHE A 30 15.13 -16.36 -10.96
CA PHE A 30 13.98 -16.95 -11.64
C PHE A 30 14.40 -18.02 -12.65
N ASN A 31 15.49 -17.80 -13.39
CA ASN A 31 15.98 -18.76 -14.37
C ASN A 31 16.61 -20.00 -13.72
N ASN A 32 17.25 -19.83 -12.55
CA ASN A 32 17.84 -20.90 -11.77
C ASN A 32 17.94 -20.48 -10.29
N ASN A 33 17.26 -21.19 -9.41
CA ASN A 33 17.27 -20.94 -7.96
C ASN A 33 18.57 -21.39 -7.23
N GLY A 34 19.62 -21.75 -7.97
CA GLY A 34 20.85 -22.35 -7.46
C GLY A 34 20.82 -23.88 -7.40
N SER A 35 19.67 -24.51 -7.67
CA SER A 35 19.49 -25.97 -7.76
C SER A 35 19.04 -26.43 -9.15
N GLY A 36 19.15 -25.57 -10.16
CA GLY A 36 18.71 -25.84 -11.53
C GLY A 36 17.20 -25.72 -11.75
N VAL A 37 16.43 -25.32 -10.73
CA VAL A 37 14.97 -25.18 -10.84
C VAL A 37 14.64 -23.77 -11.33
N ARG A 38 13.89 -23.72 -12.43
CA ARG A 38 13.36 -22.48 -13.01
C ARG A 38 11.99 -22.16 -12.42
N GLY A 39 11.77 -20.91 -12.05
CA GLY A 39 10.46 -20.41 -11.61
C GLY A 39 10.11 -20.71 -10.15
N ASP A 40 11.10 -21.02 -9.30
CA ASP A 40 10.90 -21.16 -7.86
C ASP A 40 10.49 -19.82 -7.24
N LEU A 41 9.20 -19.66 -6.94
CA LEU A 41 8.66 -18.42 -6.39
C LEU A 41 9.16 -18.12 -4.98
N ALA A 42 9.49 -19.13 -4.18
CA ALA A 42 10.04 -18.90 -2.84
C ALA A 42 11.44 -18.27 -2.95
N ALA A 43 12.28 -18.82 -3.83
CA ALA A 43 13.60 -18.26 -4.11
C ALA A 43 13.51 -16.85 -4.72
N VAL A 44 12.58 -16.63 -5.65
CA VAL A 44 12.36 -15.33 -6.30
C VAL A 44 11.88 -14.28 -5.30
N VAL A 45 10.86 -14.57 -4.49
CA VAL A 45 10.37 -13.65 -3.45
C VAL A 45 11.46 -13.33 -2.44
N ARG A 46 12.25 -14.32 -2.04
CA ARG A 46 13.43 -14.10 -1.18
C ARG A 46 14.44 -13.16 -1.84
N ALA A 47 14.76 -13.37 -3.10
CA ALA A 47 15.69 -12.52 -3.84
C ALA A 47 15.18 -11.07 -3.94
N ILE A 48 13.87 -10.90 -4.15
CA ILE A 48 13.22 -9.58 -4.16
C ILE A 48 13.36 -8.90 -2.79
N LEU A 49 12.92 -9.54 -1.71
CA LEU A 49 12.86 -8.92 -0.39
C LEU A 49 14.23 -8.69 0.27
N LEU A 50 15.25 -9.43 -0.15
CA LEU A 50 16.61 -9.33 0.39
C LEU A 50 17.56 -8.51 -0.48
N ASP A 51 17.11 -8.02 -1.64
CA ASP A 51 17.94 -7.20 -2.51
C ASP A 51 18.37 -5.89 -1.84
N THR A 52 19.57 -5.41 -2.15
CA THR A 52 20.09 -4.16 -1.59
C THR A 52 19.22 -2.96 -1.95
N GLU A 53 18.63 -2.93 -3.15
CA GLU A 53 17.71 -1.88 -3.56
C GLU A 53 16.44 -1.91 -2.71
N ALA A 54 15.90 -3.10 -2.41
CA ALA A 54 14.72 -3.28 -1.56
C ALA A 54 14.96 -2.99 -0.07
N ARG A 55 16.21 -2.98 0.39
CA ARG A 55 16.56 -2.74 1.80
C ARG A 55 17.10 -1.33 2.06
N ASN A 56 17.66 -0.68 1.04
CA ASN A 56 18.25 0.64 1.16
C ASN A 56 17.28 1.73 0.72
N ALA A 57 16.39 2.13 1.64
CA ALA A 57 15.46 3.25 1.45
C ALA A 57 16.12 4.65 1.43
N ASN A 58 17.44 4.73 1.31
CA ASN A 58 18.22 5.97 1.49
C ASN A 58 17.96 7.04 0.40
N SER A 59 17.21 6.70 -0.66
CA SER A 59 16.73 7.66 -1.66
C SER A 59 15.21 7.86 -1.48
N LEU A 60 14.81 8.54 -0.40
CA LEU A 60 13.40 8.82 -0.09
C LEU A 60 12.64 9.50 -1.26
N ASN A 61 13.36 10.20 -2.15
CA ASN A 61 12.77 10.89 -3.30
C ASN A 61 12.53 9.99 -4.53
N SER A 62 12.92 8.72 -4.51
CA SER A 62 12.71 7.81 -5.65
C SER A 62 12.48 6.35 -5.24
N TYR A 63 12.30 6.09 -3.95
CA TYR A 63 12.17 4.76 -3.39
C TYR A 63 10.74 4.44 -2.96
N GLY A 64 10.32 3.21 -3.24
CA GLY A 64 9.03 2.66 -2.83
C GLY A 64 7.96 2.70 -3.91
N LYS A 65 6.72 2.52 -3.47
CA LYS A 65 5.52 2.54 -4.31
C LYS A 65 4.37 3.16 -3.54
N LEU A 66 3.42 3.73 -4.29
CA LEU A 66 2.16 4.14 -3.69
C LEU A 66 1.43 2.89 -3.16
N ARG A 67 0.98 2.93 -1.90
CA ARG A 67 0.22 1.81 -1.33
C ARG A 67 -1.12 1.69 -2.06
N GLU A 68 -1.45 0.48 -2.49
CA GLU A 68 -2.69 0.17 -3.20
C GLU A 68 -3.91 0.28 -2.27
N PRO A 69 -5.09 0.70 -2.76
CA PRO A 69 -6.29 0.87 -1.94
C PRO A 69 -6.61 -0.31 -1.00
N VAL A 70 -6.59 -1.55 -1.52
CA VAL A 70 -6.83 -2.75 -0.72
C VAL A 70 -5.80 -2.91 0.40
N LEU A 71 -4.52 -2.63 0.09
CA LEU A 71 -3.45 -2.67 1.08
C LEU A 71 -3.56 -1.55 2.13
N ARG A 72 -4.08 -0.37 1.76
CA ARG A 72 -4.30 0.72 2.73
C ARG A 72 -5.36 0.33 3.75
N VAL A 73 -6.49 -0.22 3.31
CA VAL A 73 -7.54 -0.71 4.22
C VAL A 73 -7.04 -1.89 5.05
N THR A 74 -6.33 -2.84 4.43
CA THR A 74 -5.76 -3.99 5.16
C THR A 74 -4.76 -3.54 6.22
N HIS A 75 -3.92 -2.54 5.91
CA HIS A 75 -3.00 -1.93 6.88
C HIS A 75 -3.77 -1.31 8.04
N TRP A 76 -4.80 -0.51 7.76
CA TRP A 76 -5.65 0.08 8.79
C TRP A 76 -6.30 -0.98 9.68
N MET A 77 -6.89 -2.03 9.10
CA MET A 77 -7.52 -3.11 9.86
C MET A 77 -6.51 -3.80 10.79
N ARG A 78 -5.30 -4.09 10.31
CA ARG A 78 -4.25 -4.71 11.14
C ARG A 78 -3.75 -3.77 12.22
N ALA A 79 -3.59 -2.49 11.91
CA ALA A 79 -3.06 -1.49 12.83
C ALA A 79 -4.05 -1.14 13.96
N THR A 80 -5.35 -1.19 13.69
CA THR A 80 -6.41 -0.90 14.68
C THR A 80 -7.08 -2.15 15.24
N GLY A 81 -6.68 -3.35 14.80
CA GLY A 81 -7.36 -4.59 15.18
C GLY A 81 -8.84 -4.60 14.80
N ALA A 82 -9.18 -4.02 13.64
CA ALA A 82 -10.57 -3.91 13.20
C ALA A 82 -11.21 -5.28 12.97
N THR A 83 -12.46 -5.43 13.40
CA THR A 83 -13.23 -6.68 13.30
C THR A 83 -14.58 -6.44 12.64
N SER A 84 -15.08 -7.44 11.91
CA SER A 84 -16.45 -7.44 11.40
C SER A 84 -17.43 -7.79 12.53
N THR A 85 -18.47 -6.99 12.70
CA THR A 85 -19.55 -7.22 13.68
C THR A 85 -20.49 -8.33 13.23
N SER A 86 -20.71 -8.49 11.92
CA SER A 86 -21.48 -9.61 11.36
C SER A 86 -20.64 -10.88 11.15
N GLY A 87 -19.32 -10.76 11.12
CA GLY A 87 -18.40 -11.84 10.74
C GLY A 87 -18.22 -12.00 9.21
N GLU A 88 -18.92 -11.21 8.40
CA GLU A 88 -18.95 -11.35 6.93
C GLU A 88 -18.04 -10.35 6.20
N PHE A 89 -17.51 -9.32 6.89
CA PHE A 89 -16.72 -8.24 6.29
C PHE A 89 -17.40 -7.61 5.06
N LYS A 90 -18.57 -7.00 5.27
CA LYS A 90 -19.47 -6.42 4.25
C LYS A 90 -18.90 -5.15 3.60
N MET A 91 -17.78 -5.28 2.91
CA MET A 91 -17.03 -4.20 2.25
C MET A 91 -16.85 -4.44 0.73
N ALA A 92 -17.68 -5.30 0.12
CA ALA A 92 -17.50 -5.77 -1.25
C ALA A 92 -17.36 -4.64 -2.30
N TRP A 93 -17.99 -3.48 -2.04
CA TRP A 93 -18.02 -2.33 -2.93
C TRP A 93 -17.33 -1.09 -2.35
N GLU A 94 -16.77 -1.17 -1.14
CA GLU A 94 -16.21 -0.02 -0.42
C GLU A 94 -15.05 0.64 -1.19
N LEU A 95 -14.32 -0.15 -1.99
CA LEU A 95 -13.16 0.29 -2.75
C LEU A 95 -13.43 0.54 -4.23
N THR A 96 -14.68 0.46 -4.68
CA THR A 96 -15.02 0.68 -6.11
C THR A 96 -14.61 2.08 -6.56
N ASN A 97 -14.89 3.11 -5.76
CA ASN A 97 -14.51 4.49 -6.05
C ASN A 97 -13.01 4.75 -5.92
N GLN A 98 -12.27 3.82 -5.31
CA GLN A 98 -10.81 3.86 -5.22
C GLN A 98 -10.13 3.22 -6.44
N GLY A 99 -10.90 2.77 -7.45
CA GLY A 99 -10.37 2.17 -8.67
C GLY A 99 -9.78 0.77 -8.48
N GLN A 100 -10.00 0.14 -7.31
CA GLN A 100 -9.51 -1.21 -7.03
C GLN A 100 -10.45 -1.98 -6.12
N GLN A 101 -11.21 -2.91 -6.68
CA GLN A 101 -12.09 -3.80 -5.94
C GLN A 101 -11.48 -5.21 -5.80
N PRO A 102 -11.39 -5.81 -4.60
CA PRO A 102 -10.82 -7.15 -4.41
C PRO A 102 -11.42 -8.20 -5.35
N LEU A 103 -10.57 -9.06 -5.93
CA LEU A 103 -10.95 -10.16 -6.82
C LEU A 103 -11.70 -9.73 -8.10
N TYR A 104 -11.72 -8.44 -8.42
CA TYR A 104 -12.42 -7.86 -9.57
C TYR A 104 -11.46 -7.07 -10.47
N ALA A 105 -10.36 -7.70 -10.86
CA ALA A 105 -9.39 -7.09 -11.78
C ALA A 105 -9.98 -7.02 -13.20
N PRO A 106 -9.88 -5.88 -13.90
CA PRO A 106 -10.45 -5.73 -15.26
C PRO A 106 -9.66 -6.50 -16.33
N SER A 107 -8.47 -7.01 -15.99
CA SER A 107 -7.62 -7.80 -16.87
C SER A 107 -6.72 -8.74 -16.10
N VAL A 108 -6.11 -9.71 -16.79
CA VAL A 108 -5.05 -10.58 -16.25
C VAL A 108 -3.79 -9.82 -15.82
N PHE A 109 -3.65 -8.55 -16.22
CA PHE A 109 -2.54 -7.68 -15.84
C PHE A 109 -2.85 -6.84 -14.57
N GLY A 110 -4.06 -6.98 -14.03
CA GLY A 110 -4.53 -6.24 -12.85
C GLY A 110 -5.23 -4.93 -13.21
N TYR A 111 -5.13 -3.95 -12.31
CA TYR A 111 -5.84 -2.65 -12.37
C TYR A 111 -5.08 -1.56 -13.12
N TYR A 112 -3.78 -1.74 -13.34
CA TYR A 112 -2.91 -0.71 -13.91
C TYR A 112 -1.78 -1.34 -14.72
N ARG A 113 -1.22 -0.56 -15.64
CA ARG A 113 -0.17 -0.97 -16.57
C ARG A 113 1.20 -0.88 -15.88
N PRO A 114 2.00 -1.95 -15.92
CA PRO A 114 3.31 -1.97 -15.26
C PRO A 114 4.32 -0.92 -15.76
N GLY A 115 4.13 -0.46 -17.00
CA GLY A 115 4.94 0.59 -17.62
C GLY A 115 4.32 1.99 -17.52
N TYR A 116 3.24 2.19 -16.75
CA TYR A 116 2.60 3.48 -16.66
C TYR A 116 3.51 4.52 -16.01
N VAL A 117 3.60 5.67 -16.68
CA VAL A 117 4.29 6.87 -16.23
C VAL A 117 3.22 7.97 -16.17
N PRO A 118 2.96 8.56 -14.99
CA PRO A 118 1.95 9.61 -14.86
C PRO A 118 2.31 10.80 -15.76
N PRO A 119 1.41 11.24 -16.66
CA PRO A 119 1.68 12.38 -17.53
C PRO A 119 1.85 13.67 -16.71
N THR A 120 2.50 14.68 -17.30
CA THR A 120 2.64 16.03 -16.71
C THR A 120 3.12 16.03 -15.25
N SER A 121 4.04 15.12 -14.92
CA SER A 121 4.54 14.92 -13.55
C SER A 121 6.07 14.87 -13.51
N SER A 122 6.65 14.96 -12.31
CA SER A 122 8.08 14.73 -12.10
C SER A 122 8.53 13.32 -12.53
N PHE A 123 7.63 12.33 -12.46
CA PHE A 123 7.89 10.98 -12.96
C PHE A 123 8.09 10.96 -14.47
N ALA A 124 7.30 11.72 -15.23
CA ALA A 124 7.45 11.83 -16.68
C ALA A 124 8.78 12.46 -17.08
N ALA A 125 9.22 13.51 -16.38
CA ALA A 125 10.51 14.16 -16.64
C ALA A 125 11.70 13.21 -16.41
N GLY A 126 11.59 12.29 -15.45
CA GLY A 126 12.61 11.28 -15.14
C GLY A 126 12.43 9.92 -15.82
N GLY A 127 11.38 9.73 -16.64
CA GLY A 127 11.04 8.42 -17.23
C GLY A 127 10.76 7.32 -16.18
N LEU A 128 10.29 7.70 -14.99
CA LEU A 128 10.10 6.81 -13.85
C LEU A 128 8.71 6.18 -13.88
N THR A 129 8.64 4.86 -13.81
CA THR A 129 7.34 4.17 -13.75
C THR A 129 6.69 4.30 -12.38
N ALA A 130 5.40 4.63 -12.35
CA ALA A 130 4.59 4.68 -11.14
C ALA A 130 3.20 4.06 -11.41
N PRO A 131 3.13 2.73 -11.60
CA PRO A 131 1.93 2.06 -12.09
C PRO A 131 0.67 2.34 -11.26
N GLU A 132 0.83 2.39 -9.95
CA GLU A 132 -0.26 2.56 -8.99
C GLU A 132 -0.98 3.91 -9.13
N LEU A 133 -0.33 4.92 -9.71
CA LEU A 133 -0.95 6.23 -9.94
C LEU A 133 -1.93 6.22 -11.12
N GLN A 134 -1.99 5.16 -11.94
CA GLN A 134 -2.94 5.09 -13.06
C GLN A 134 -4.40 5.08 -12.60
N ILE A 135 -4.67 4.57 -11.39
CA ILE A 135 -6.00 4.54 -10.79
C ILE A 135 -6.24 5.72 -9.83
N VAL A 136 -5.30 6.68 -9.79
CA VAL A 136 -5.40 7.87 -8.93
C VAL A 136 -5.75 9.08 -9.79
N ASN A 137 -6.86 9.70 -9.42
CA ASN A 137 -7.39 10.94 -9.98
C ASN A 137 -8.02 11.79 -8.87
N GLU A 138 -8.52 12.97 -9.23
CA GLU A 138 -9.11 13.94 -8.32
C GLU A 138 -10.27 13.32 -7.51
N THR A 139 -11.15 12.56 -8.17
CA THR A 139 -12.30 11.90 -7.54
C THR A 139 -11.86 10.85 -6.52
N SER A 140 -11.00 9.90 -6.92
CA SER A 140 -10.50 8.84 -6.03
C SER A 140 -9.73 9.41 -4.84
N THR A 141 -9.06 10.55 -5.01
CA THR A 141 -8.34 11.25 -3.93
C THR A 141 -9.30 11.86 -2.93
N ALA A 142 -10.36 12.52 -3.40
CA ALA A 142 -11.41 13.03 -2.51
C ALA A 142 -12.14 11.90 -1.77
N ASP A 143 -12.48 10.82 -2.47
CA ASP A 143 -13.10 9.64 -1.88
C ASP A 143 -12.20 8.97 -0.85
N TRP A 144 -10.88 8.99 -1.06
CA TRP A 144 -9.92 8.48 -0.09
C TRP A 144 -9.99 9.25 1.23
N VAL A 145 -10.15 10.58 1.19
CA VAL A 145 -10.28 11.41 2.41
C VAL A 145 -11.56 11.03 3.17
N ASN A 146 -12.69 10.87 2.48
CA ASN A 146 -13.95 10.45 3.08
C ASN A 146 -13.85 9.06 3.72
N MET A 147 -13.16 8.13 3.05
CA MET A 147 -12.93 6.79 3.57
C MET A 147 -11.98 6.81 4.77
N ALA A 148 -10.93 7.64 4.74
CA ALA A 148 -10.03 7.83 5.86
C ALA A 148 -10.73 8.40 7.10
N GLN A 149 -11.66 9.34 6.91
CA GLN A 149 -12.52 9.82 7.98
C GLN A 149 -13.38 8.70 8.57
N SER A 150 -14.01 7.88 7.71
CA SER A 150 -14.80 6.73 8.17
C SER A 150 -13.95 5.72 8.95
N MET A 151 -12.74 5.42 8.48
CA MET A 151 -11.77 4.54 9.15
C MET A 151 -11.29 5.07 10.50
N ALA A 152 -11.25 6.40 10.69
CA ALA A 152 -10.90 7.03 11.97
C ALA A 152 -12.08 7.07 12.96
N GLY A 153 -13.32 6.92 12.47
CA GLY A 153 -14.54 6.94 13.25
C GLY A 153 -15.24 5.58 13.29
N ASP A 154 -16.40 5.50 12.63
CA ASP A 154 -17.35 4.39 12.76
C ASP A 154 -16.92 3.11 12.03
N GLY A 155 -15.92 3.19 11.15
CA GLY A 155 -15.44 2.07 10.35
C GLY A 155 -16.06 1.99 8.95
N LEU A 156 -15.92 0.82 8.32
CA LEU A 156 -16.26 0.58 6.90
C LEU A 156 -17.33 -0.50 6.76
N GLY A 157 -17.92 -0.60 5.56
CA GLY A 157 -18.96 -1.56 5.26
C GLY A 157 -20.29 -1.23 5.93
N TRP A 158 -21.34 -1.96 5.57
CA TRP A 158 -22.70 -1.72 6.08
C TRP A 158 -23.47 -3.03 6.27
N THR A 159 -24.07 -3.21 7.45
CA THR A 159 -24.89 -4.39 7.77
C THR A 159 -26.36 -4.23 7.39
N GLY A 160 -26.78 -3.02 7.04
CA GLY A 160 -28.19 -2.62 6.93
C GLY A 160 -28.60 -1.61 7.99
N SER A 161 -27.93 -1.63 9.16
CA SER A 161 -28.24 -0.76 10.30
C SER A 161 -27.01 -0.09 10.94
N ALA A 162 -25.81 -0.64 10.75
CA ALA A 162 -24.57 -0.11 11.30
C ALA A 162 -23.36 -0.42 10.41
N ARG A 163 -22.21 0.19 10.72
CA ARG A 163 -20.93 -0.17 10.11
C ARG A 163 -20.55 -1.60 10.49
N ASP A 164 -20.06 -2.36 9.50
CA ASP A 164 -19.73 -3.76 9.72
C ASP A 164 -18.32 -3.93 10.28
N VAL A 165 -17.33 -3.29 9.66
CA VAL A 165 -15.91 -3.42 10.01
C VAL A 165 -15.49 -2.24 10.87
N VAL A 166 -15.35 -2.46 12.16
CA VAL A 166 -15.17 -1.42 13.17
C VAL A 166 -13.76 -1.49 13.77
N PRO A 167 -13.02 -0.36 13.89
CA PRO A 167 -11.68 -0.34 14.47
C PRO A 167 -11.71 -0.41 16.01
N ASN A 168 -10.69 -1.02 16.61
CA ASN A 168 -10.45 -0.89 18.05
C ASN A 168 -9.55 0.33 18.32
N LEU A 169 -10.18 1.42 18.76
CA LEU A 169 -9.51 2.70 19.07
C LEU A 169 -9.36 2.98 20.58
N ALA A 170 -9.39 1.94 21.43
CA ALA A 170 -9.38 2.12 22.88
C ALA A 170 -8.17 2.92 23.38
N THR A 171 -6.97 2.62 22.87
CA THR A 171 -5.73 3.33 23.22
C THR A 171 -5.79 4.80 22.82
N GLN A 172 -6.23 5.08 21.59
CA GLN A 172 -6.31 6.44 21.06
C GLN A 172 -7.34 7.27 21.83
N LYS A 173 -8.51 6.68 22.13
CA LYS A 173 -9.56 7.31 22.95
C LYS A 173 -9.07 7.62 24.36
N ALA A 174 -8.34 6.71 25.00
CA ALA A 174 -7.78 6.92 26.34
C ALA A 174 -6.74 8.05 26.36
N LEU A 175 -5.84 8.11 25.36
CA LEU A 175 -4.86 9.18 25.22
C LEU A 175 -5.53 10.55 25.01
N ALA A 176 -6.55 10.61 24.15
CA ALA A 176 -7.32 11.82 23.92
C ALA A 176 -8.07 12.28 25.18
N ALA A 177 -8.75 11.37 25.88
CA ALA A 177 -9.48 11.68 27.10
C ALA A 177 -8.58 12.19 28.25
N ALA A 178 -7.32 11.74 28.28
CA ALA A 178 -6.31 12.21 29.22
C ALA A 178 -5.64 13.53 28.81
N GLY A 179 -6.02 14.14 27.68
CA GLY A 179 -5.37 15.33 27.13
C GLY A 179 -3.95 15.09 26.60
N ASN A 180 -3.53 13.83 26.45
CA ASN A 180 -2.19 13.48 25.98
C ASN A 180 -2.12 13.45 24.44
N ILE A 181 -2.23 14.63 23.83
CA ILE A 181 -2.22 14.80 22.36
C ILE A 181 -0.88 14.34 21.76
N THR A 182 0.24 14.59 22.43
CA THR A 182 1.56 14.13 21.95
C THR A 182 1.63 12.61 21.89
N GLY A 183 1.17 11.92 22.95
CA GLY A 183 1.11 10.46 22.97
C GLY A 183 0.16 9.89 21.92
N LEU A 184 -0.97 10.55 21.63
CA LEU A 184 -1.87 10.18 20.56
C LEU A 184 -1.18 10.26 19.19
N VAL A 185 -0.53 11.39 18.89
CA VAL A 185 0.17 11.60 17.62
C VAL A 185 1.33 10.61 17.47
N ASP A 186 2.07 10.32 18.55
CA ASP A 186 3.15 9.32 18.52
C ASP A 186 2.63 7.90 18.28
N ASN A 187 1.48 7.55 18.86
CA ASN A 187 0.82 6.27 18.63
C ASN A 187 0.38 6.13 17.16
N LEU A 188 -0.25 7.17 16.59
CA LEU A 188 -0.66 7.18 15.18
C LEU A 188 0.54 7.15 14.23
N ASN A 189 1.62 7.87 14.56
CA ASN A 189 2.87 7.84 13.82
C ASN A 189 3.44 6.42 13.74
N LEU A 190 3.46 5.70 14.87
CA LEU A 190 3.92 4.31 14.89
C LEU A 190 3.03 3.40 14.03
N LEU A 191 1.72 3.47 14.22
CA LEU A 191 0.76 2.55 13.59
C LEU A 191 0.57 2.80 12.10
N MET A 192 0.47 4.05 11.67
CA MET A 192 0.09 4.41 10.30
C MET A 192 1.29 4.82 9.44
N PHE A 193 2.34 5.39 10.04
CA PHE A 193 3.49 5.95 9.33
C PHE A 193 4.81 5.21 9.60
N ALA A 194 4.78 4.12 10.37
CA ALA A 194 5.98 3.36 10.77
C ALA A 194 7.06 4.25 11.42
N GLY A 195 6.64 5.26 12.18
CA GLY A 195 7.52 6.21 12.86
C GLY A 195 8.01 7.37 11.98
N ARG A 196 7.61 7.43 10.70
CA ARG A 196 8.13 8.38 9.69
C ARG A 196 7.17 9.53 9.35
N MET A 197 6.23 9.85 10.24
CA MET A 197 5.37 11.03 10.08
C MET A 197 6.24 12.28 9.96
N SER A 198 5.95 13.12 8.95
CA SER A 198 6.69 14.36 8.72
C SER A 198 6.48 15.35 9.86
N THR A 199 7.44 16.27 10.02
CA THR A 199 7.34 17.35 11.01
C THR A 199 6.13 18.23 10.77
N ASP A 200 5.85 18.54 9.51
CA ASP A 200 4.77 19.44 9.12
C ASP A 200 3.41 18.81 9.44
N LEU A 201 3.23 17.52 9.14
CA LEU A 201 2.02 16.79 9.51
C LEU A 201 1.88 16.69 11.03
N ARG A 202 2.97 16.46 11.76
CA ARG A 202 2.95 16.44 13.23
C ARG A 202 2.57 17.80 13.83
N GLN A 203 2.92 18.91 13.19
CA GLN A 203 2.60 20.26 13.66
C GLN A 203 1.16 20.66 13.35
N ALA A 204 0.58 20.20 12.25
CA ALA A 204 -0.82 20.46 11.89
C ALA A 204 -1.83 19.82 12.88
N GLU A 205 -1.40 18.81 13.64
CA GLU A 205 -2.21 18.04 14.59
C GLU A 205 -2.06 18.51 16.06
N ARG A 206 -1.40 19.65 16.31
CA ARG A 206 -1.23 20.26 17.63
C ARG A 206 -2.19 21.43 17.82
#